data_AF-A0A4Y7T705-F1
#
_entry.id   AF-A0A4Y7T705-F1
#
_cell.length_a   1.000
_cell.length_b   1.000
_cell.length_c   1.000
_cell.angle_alpha   90.00
_cell.angle_beta   90.00
_cell.angle_gamma   90.00
#
_symmetry.space_group_name_H-M   'P 1'
#
loop_
_entity.id
_entity.type
_entity.pdbx_description
1 polymer ?
#
loop_
_entity_poly.entity_id
_entity_poly.type
_entity_poly.pdbx_seq_one_letter_code
_entity_poly.pdbx_strand_id
1 'polypeptide(L)'
;MPAIRHRPKYPKLDEADEKERSALWGDRCGKYYSEYGEKRLTGGIMVCWCPHNICYGFHCIPACEGCNNVFSAMVTRWPVAPERVVYDFACALGPYCMLQEPQFFGKTSFVIDHFHAAGHTKCSPAAFLSEYANADPKLSSINSSAAECGNSALRQIRKSVSYTLQERAIIYTRVFLSIWNRVKALKARKKGRS
;
A
#
# COMPACT_ATOMS: atom_id res chain seq x y z
N MET A 1 -4.13 10.44 7.11
CA MET A 1 -4.24 11.63 6.25
C MET A 1 -5.69 11.87 5.90
N PRO A 2 -6.20 13.11 6.06
CA PRO A 2 -7.51 13.48 5.52
C PRO A 2 -7.48 13.39 3.99
N ALA A 3 -8.65 13.23 3.37
CA ALA A 3 -8.78 13.39 1.93
C ALA A 3 -8.54 14.86 1.58
N ILE A 4 -7.64 15.13 0.63
CA ILE A 4 -7.31 16.47 0.17
C ILE A 4 -8.00 16.83 -1.15
N ARG A 5 -8.47 15.82 -1.89
CA ARG A 5 -9.22 16.00 -3.14
C ARG A 5 -10.23 14.87 -3.31
N HIS A 6 -11.28 15.15 -4.05
CA HIS A 6 -12.20 14.12 -4.51
C HIS A 6 -11.54 13.24 -5.56
N ARG A 7 -11.92 11.96 -5.58
CA ARG A 7 -11.48 11.02 -6.62
C ARG A 7 -12.04 11.48 -7.97
N PRO A 8 -11.23 11.55 -9.03
CA PRO A 8 -11.73 11.78 -10.38
C PRO A 8 -12.68 10.65 -10.80
N LYS A 9 -13.72 10.99 -11.55
CA LYS A 9 -14.61 9.99 -12.15
C LYS A 9 -14.11 9.67 -13.55
N TYR A 10 -14.15 8.39 -13.92
CA TYR A 10 -13.74 7.91 -15.24
C TYR A 10 -14.96 7.31 -15.96
N PRO A 11 -15.78 8.12 -16.65
CA PRO A 11 -17.04 7.65 -17.24
C PRO A 11 -16.88 6.56 -18.31
N LYS A 12 -15.67 6.41 -18.85
CA LYS A 12 -15.32 5.44 -19.89
C LYS A 12 -14.62 4.19 -19.35
N LEU A 13 -14.41 4.10 -18.03
CA LEU A 13 -13.79 2.97 -17.37
C LEU A 13 -14.79 2.47 -16.33
N ASP A 14 -15.48 1.37 -16.64
CA ASP A 14 -16.45 0.79 -15.72
C ASP A 14 -15.76 0.34 -14.43
N GLU A 15 -16.19 0.87 -13.29
CA GLU A 15 -15.64 0.52 -11.97
C GLU A 15 -15.96 -0.95 -11.58
N ALA A 16 -16.95 -1.56 -12.25
CA ALA A 16 -17.38 -2.94 -12.02
C ALA A 16 -16.45 -3.99 -12.67
N ASP A 17 -15.60 -3.60 -13.62
CA ASP A 17 -14.76 -4.52 -14.40
C ASP A 17 -13.47 -4.93 -13.69
N GLU A 18 -13.26 -4.56 -12.43
CA GLU A 18 -12.03 -4.88 -11.70
C GLU A 18 -11.83 -6.38 -11.47
N LYS A 19 -12.91 -7.14 -11.32
CA LYS A 19 -12.85 -8.61 -11.30
C LYS A 19 -12.50 -9.20 -12.67
N GLU A 20 -13.02 -8.62 -13.75
CA GLU A 20 -12.84 -9.11 -15.11
C GLU A 20 -11.46 -8.76 -15.68
N ARG A 21 -10.94 -7.56 -15.39
CA ARG A 21 -9.61 -7.12 -15.85
C ARG A 21 -8.47 -7.86 -15.17
N SER A 22 -8.65 -8.27 -13.91
CA SER A 22 -7.71 -9.17 -13.23
C SER A 22 -7.69 -10.58 -13.85
N ALA A 23 -8.79 -11.02 -14.47
CA ALA A 23 -8.86 -12.28 -15.21
C ALA A 23 -8.32 -12.17 -16.65
N LEU A 24 -8.53 -11.02 -17.32
CA LEU A 24 -8.01 -10.72 -18.66
C LEU A 24 -6.48 -10.60 -18.74
N TRP A 25 -5.81 -10.39 -17.60
CA TRP A 25 -4.35 -10.32 -17.52
C TRP A 25 -3.63 -11.67 -17.49
N GLY A 26 -4.38 -12.76 -17.69
CA GLY A 26 -3.85 -14.11 -17.80
C GLY A 26 -3.09 -14.55 -16.56
N ASP A 27 -2.42 -15.69 -16.69
CA ASP A 27 -1.66 -16.41 -15.66
C ASP A 27 -0.40 -15.63 -15.13
N ARG A 28 -0.41 -14.29 -15.14
CA ARG A 28 0.69 -13.44 -14.67
C ARG A 28 0.38 -12.92 -13.27
N CYS A 29 1.05 -13.52 -12.29
CA CYS A 29 1.07 -13.10 -10.88
C CYS A 29 -0.24 -13.29 -10.08
N GLY A 30 -0.96 -14.40 -10.28
CA GLY A 30 -2.17 -14.71 -9.50
C GLY A 30 -1.94 -15.34 -8.13
N LYS A 31 -0.71 -15.71 -7.76
CA LYS A 31 -0.43 -16.66 -6.65
C LYS A 31 -0.97 -16.22 -5.28
N TYR A 32 -1.13 -14.91 -5.04
CA TYR A 32 -1.73 -14.40 -3.80
C TYR A 32 -3.17 -13.88 -3.98
N TYR A 33 -3.62 -13.57 -5.20
CA TYR A 33 -4.99 -13.10 -5.43
C TYR A 33 -6.04 -14.15 -5.06
N SER A 34 -5.77 -15.43 -5.37
CA SER A 34 -6.65 -16.53 -4.97
C SER A 34 -6.71 -16.70 -3.45
N GLU A 35 -5.58 -16.57 -2.73
CA GLU A 35 -5.55 -16.74 -1.28
C GLU A 35 -6.27 -15.61 -0.53
N TYR A 36 -6.22 -14.37 -1.05
CA TYR A 36 -6.96 -13.23 -0.51
C TYR A 36 -8.41 -13.14 -1.00
N GLY A 37 -8.73 -13.67 -2.19
CA GLY A 37 -10.06 -13.63 -2.80
C GLY A 37 -11.01 -14.75 -2.35
N GLU A 38 -10.50 -15.95 -2.04
CA GLU A 38 -11.31 -17.08 -1.57
C GLU A 38 -11.74 -16.94 -0.11
N LYS A 39 -10.86 -16.36 0.72
CA LYS A 39 -11.22 -15.90 2.05
C LYS A 39 -12.01 -14.61 1.82
N ARG A 40 -13.35 -14.64 1.92
CA ARG A 40 -14.24 -13.46 1.94
C ARG A 40 -13.84 -12.49 3.05
N LEU A 41 -12.70 -11.82 2.91
CA LEU A 41 -12.08 -11.01 3.94
C LEU A 41 -12.94 -9.76 4.07
N THR A 42 -13.63 -9.71 5.20
CA THR A 42 -14.28 -8.52 5.73
C THR A 42 -13.32 -7.34 5.63
N GLY A 43 -13.87 -6.14 5.46
CA GLY A 43 -13.11 -4.92 5.22
C GLY A 43 -11.82 -4.77 6.05
N GLY A 44 -10.78 -4.25 5.41
CA GLY A 44 -9.43 -4.14 5.97
C GLY A 44 -8.99 -2.71 6.28
N ILE A 45 -7.77 -2.58 6.78
CA ILE A 45 -7.10 -1.29 6.95
C ILE A 45 -5.77 -1.36 6.22
N MET A 46 -5.62 -0.53 5.19
CA MET A 46 -4.34 -0.32 4.52
C MET A 46 -3.60 0.83 5.22
N VAL A 47 -2.38 0.62 5.66
CA VAL A 47 -1.57 1.65 6.32
C VAL A 47 -0.35 1.98 5.49
N CYS A 48 -0.11 3.27 5.30
CA CYS A 48 1.02 3.77 4.54
C CYS A 48 2.16 4.12 5.49
N TRP A 49 3.31 3.52 5.24
CA TRP A 49 4.49 3.64 6.07
C TRP A 49 5.63 4.30 5.29
N CYS A 50 6.47 5.06 5.99
CA CYS A 50 7.75 5.47 5.45
C CYS A 50 8.84 4.44 5.79
N PRO A 51 10.01 4.47 5.12
CA PRO A 51 11.14 3.56 5.42
C PRO A 51 11.60 3.62 6.89
N HIS A 52 11.40 4.75 7.58
CA HIS A 52 11.74 4.93 8.99
C HIS A 52 10.70 4.34 9.96
N ASN A 53 9.70 3.59 9.48
CA ASN A 53 8.57 3.08 10.26
C ASN A 53 7.66 4.16 10.86
N ILE A 54 7.57 5.32 10.21
CA ILE A 54 6.58 6.36 10.56
C ILE A 54 5.34 6.13 9.70
N CYS A 55 4.17 6.10 10.35
CA CYS A 55 2.89 6.01 9.68
C CYS A 55 2.50 7.38 9.11
N TYR A 56 2.20 7.42 7.82
CA TYR A 56 1.61 8.57 7.14
C TYR A 56 0.09 8.62 7.31
N GLY A 57 -0.56 7.47 7.32
CA GLY A 57 -2.00 7.35 7.57
C GLY A 57 -2.53 5.99 7.16
N PHE A 58 -3.84 5.82 7.29
CA PHE A 58 -4.52 4.56 6.99
C PHE A 58 -5.82 4.76 6.22
N HIS A 59 -6.14 3.82 5.33
CA HIS A 59 -7.34 3.77 4.50
C HIS A 59 -8.19 2.56 4.91
N CYS A 60 -9.47 2.79 5.19
CA CYS A 60 -10.41 1.72 5.46
C CYS A 60 -10.93 1.17 4.14
N ILE A 61 -10.79 -0.14 3.95
CA ILE A 61 -11.20 -0.86 2.76
C ILE A 61 -12.50 -1.59 3.10
N PRO A 62 -13.65 -1.27 2.50
CA PRO A 62 -14.94 -1.82 2.94
C PRO A 62 -15.22 -3.25 2.48
N ALA A 63 -14.79 -3.68 1.28
CA ALA A 63 -15.31 -4.92 0.67
C ALA A 63 -14.27 -5.89 0.05
N CYS A 64 -13.06 -5.46 -0.28
CA CYS A 64 -11.89 -6.32 -0.55
C CYS A 64 -10.69 -5.43 -0.88
N GLU A 65 -9.48 -5.86 -0.54
CA GLU A 65 -8.26 -5.17 -0.97
C GLU A 65 -8.01 -5.41 -2.47
N GLY A 66 -7.64 -4.35 -3.19
CA GLY A 66 -7.43 -4.39 -4.64
C GLY A 66 -6.78 -3.11 -5.13
N CYS A 67 -6.30 -3.09 -6.38
CA CYS A 67 -5.58 -1.96 -6.97
C CYS A 67 -6.35 -0.63 -6.83
N ASN A 68 -7.68 -0.68 -6.93
CA ASN A 68 -8.58 0.45 -6.78
C ASN A 68 -8.46 1.17 -5.45
N ASN A 69 -8.38 0.42 -4.34
CA ASN A 69 -8.34 0.98 -3.00
C ASN A 69 -7.00 1.68 -2.78
N VAL A 70 -5.90 1.06 -3.23
CA VAL A 70 -4.56 1.64 -3.14
C VAL A 70 -4.48 2.91 -4.02
N PHE A 71 -4.96 2.83 -5.26
CA PHE A 71 -5.07 3.97 -6.18
C PHE A 71 -5.89 5.11 -5.57
N SER A 72 -7.10 4.81 -5.10
CA SER A 72 -8.02 5.78 -4.51
C SER A 72 -7.39 6.46 -3.31
N ALA A 73 -6.74 5.68 -2.44
CA ALA A 73 -6.00 6.24 -1.32
C ALA A 73 -4.88 7.18 -1.77
N MET A 74 -4.08 6.81 -2.77
CA MET A 74 -2.99 7.66 -3.26
C MET A 74 -3.51 8.98 -3.84
N VAL A 75 -4.44 8.92 -4.80
CA VAL A 75 -4.95 10.11 -5.49
C VAL A 75 -5.68 11.05 -4.54
N THR A 76 -6.45 10.52 -3.58
CA THR A 76 -7.25 11.35 -2.67
C THR A 76 -6.44 11.96 -1.52
N ARG A 77 -5.25 11.42 -1.20
CA ARG A 77 -4.52 11.78 0.03
C ARG A 77 -3.16 12.43 -0.21
N TRP A 78 -2.56 12.23 -1.38
CA TRP A 78 -1.29 12.83 -1.74
C TRP A 78 -1.49 14.02 -2.69
N PRO A 79 -0.89 15.19 -2.39
CA PRO A 79 -0.95 16.35 -3.29
C PRO A 79 -0.12 16.12 -4.57
N VAL A 80 0.96 15.37 -4.45
CA VAL A 80 1.81 14.90 -5.53
C VAL A 80 2.06 13.42 -5.31
N ALA A 81 2.00 12.62 -6.37
CA ALA A 81 2.22 11.19 -6.27
C ALA A 81 3.59 10.89 -5.62
N PRO A 82 3.69 9.85 -4.78
CA PRO A 82 4.98 9.42 -4.27
C PRO A 82 5.93 9.10 -5.43
N GLU A 83 7.21 9.45 -5.30
CA GLU A 83 8.24 9.07 -6.29
C GLU A 83 8.40 7.54 -6.35
N ARG A 84 8.16 6.86 -5.23
CA ARG A 84 8.28 5.41 -5.12
C ARG A 84 7.19 4.82 -4.24
N VAL A 85 6.60 3.74 -4.72
CA VAL A 85 5.58 2.96 -4.02
C VAL A 85 6.07 1.52 -3.95
N VAL A 86 6.33 1.06 -2.73
CA VAL A 86 6.67 -0.34 -2.44
C VAL A 86 5.39 -1.06 -2.03
N TYR A 87 5.00 -2.09 -2.76
CA TYR A 87 3.75 -2.83 -2.51
C TYR A 87 3.82 -4.26 -3.05
N ASP A 88 3.26 -5.22 -2.33
CA ASP A 88 3.35 -6.64 -2.68
C ASP A 88 2.77 -6.91 -4.07
N PHE A 89 1.67 -6.21 -4.43
CA PHE A 89 1.04 -6.33 -5.75
C PHE A 89 1.37 -5.15 -6.70
N ALA A 90 2.56 -4.56 -6.55
CA ALA A 90 2.99 -3.41 -7.35
C ALA A 90 3.00 -3.68 -8.87
N CYS A 91 3.26 -4.92 -9.29
CA CYS A 91 3.28 -5.33 -10.69
C CYS A 91 1.96 -5.06 -11.43
N ALA A 92 0.83 -5.15 -10.73
CA ALA A 92 -0.48 -4.81 -11.30
C ALA A 92 -0.94 -3.40 -10.95
N LEU A 93 -0.53 -2.89 -9.78
CA LEU A 93 -0.84 -1.54 -9.36
C LEU A 93 -0.26 -0.49 -10.31
N GLY A 94 1.00 -0.68 -10.75
CA GLY A 94 1.70 0.30 -11.59
C GLY A 94 0.99 0.57 -12.92
N PRO A 95 0.75 -0.44 -13.77
CA PRO A 95 0.05 -0.21 -15.03
C PRO A 95 -1.41 0.23 -14.81
N TYR A 96 -2.07 -0.22 -13.74
CA TYR A 96 -3.40 0.29 -13.37
C TYR A 96 -3.37 1.80 -13.12
N CYS A 97 -2.42 2.27 -12.29
CA CYS A 97 -2.26 3.67 -11.95
C CYS A 97 -1.90 4.53 -13.18
N MET A 98 -1.02 4.02 -14.05
CA MET A 98 -0.63 4.69 -15.29
C MET A 98 -1.77 4.76 -16.32
N LEU A 99 -2.66 3.78 -16.37
CA LEU A 99 -3.84 3.83 -17.25
C LEU A 99 -4.87 4.84 -16.76
N GLN A 100 -5.07 4.93 -15.44
CA GLN A 100 -6.08 5.81 -14.84
C GLN A 100 -5.61 7.28 -14.80
N GLU A 101 -4.40 7.53 -14.28
CA GLU A 101 -3.89 8.87 -14.00
C GLU A 101 -2.40 9.01 -14.41
N PRO A 102 -2.08 8.94 -15.71
CA PRO A 102 -0.70 8.98 -16.20
C PRO A 102 0.02 10.28 -15.84
N GLN A 103 -0.71 11.41 -15.80
CA GLN A 103 -0.12 12.70 -15.44
C GLN A 103 0.27 12.76 -13.97
N PHE A 104 -0.52 12.14 -13.08
CA PHE A 104 -0.24 12.12 -11.65
C PHE A 104 0.90 11.15 -11.32
N PHE A 105 0.89 9.95 -11.92
CA PHE A 105 1.86 8.88 -11.63
C PHE A 105 3.05 8.80 -12.58
N GLY A 106 3.18 9.71 -13.56
CA GLY A 106 4.22 9.62 -14.60
C GLY A 106 5.67 9.68 -14.09
N LYS A 107 5.88 10.08 -12.82
CA LYS A 107 7.19 10.06 -12.14
C LYS A 107 7.23 9.07 -10.96
N THR A 108 6.23 8.20 -10.83
CA THR A 108 6.11 7.23 -9.75
C THR A 108 6.66 5.88 -10.19
N SER A 109 7.63 5.37 -9.44
CA SER A 109 8.14 4.01 -9.57
C SER A 109 7.34 3.06 -8.67
N PHE A 110 6.77 2.01 -9.26
CA PHE A 110 6.08 0.95 -8.54
C PHE A 110 6.99 -0.27 -8.44
N VAL A 111 7.29 -0.69 -7.22
CA VAL A 111 8.22 -1.79 -6.95
C VAL A 111 7.62 -2.79 -5.97
N ILE A 112 7.88 -4.06 -6.24
CA ILE A 112 7.46 -5.19 -5.41
C ILE A 112 8.31 -5.21 -4.15
N ASP A 113 7.66 -5.46 -3.01
CA ASP A 113 8.37 -5.68 -1.76
C ASP A 113 9.30 -6.90 -1.83
N HIS A 114 10.49 -6.78 -1.26
CA HIS A 114 11.54 -7.79 -1.36
C HIS A 114 11.13 -9.14 -0.76
N PHE A 115 10.38 -9.14 0.34
CA PHE A 115 9.92 -10.38 0.99
C PHE A 115 8.90 -11.14 0.14
N HIS A 116 8.14 -10.40 -0.67
CA HIS A 116 7.10 -10.96 -1.53
C HIS A 116 7.61 -11.27 -2.94
N ALA A 117 8.76 -10.72 -3.35
CA ALA A 117 9.35 -10.87 -4.68
C ALA A 117 9.47 -12.33 -5.15
N ALA A 118 9.81 -13.28 -4.27
CA ALA A 118 9.93 -14.70 -4.64
C ALA A 118 8.62 -15.31 -5.17
N GLY A 119 7.46 -14.75 -4.79
CA GLY A 119 6.15 -15.16 -5.29
C GLY A 119 5.83 -14.66 -6.70
N HIS A 120 6.63 -13.75 -7.26
CA HIS A 120 6.36 -13.04 -8.52
C HIS A 120 7.10 -13.64 -9.73
N THR A 121 7.05 -14.95 -9.92
CA THR A 121 7.87 -15.65 -10.94
C THR A 121 7.60 -15.26 -12.41
N LYS A 122 6.44 -14.68 -12.71
CA LYS A 122 6.02 -14.28 -14.06
C LYS A 122 5.94 -12.76 -14.25
N CYS A 123 6.39 -11.98 -13.26
CA CYS A 123 6.40 -10.53 -13.35
C CYS A 123 7.62 -10.03 -14.11
N SER A 124 7.49 -8.85 -14.74
CA SER A 124 8.63 -8.19 -15.37
C SER A 124 9.70 -7.83 -14.32
N PRO A 125 11.00 -8.00 -14.62
CA PRO A 125 12.12 -7.54 -13.79
C PRO A 125 12.00 -6.06 -13.40
N ALA A 126 11.39 -5.23 -14.26
CA ALA A 126 11.16 -3.81 -14.00
C ALA A 126 10.21 -3.52 -12.81
N ALA A 127 9.52 -4.52 -12.28
CA ALA A 127 8.71 -4.38 -11.07
C ALA A 127 9.49 -4.71 -9.79
N PHE A 128 10.72 -5.22 -9.87
CA PHE A 128 11.47 -5.67 -8.70
C PHE A 128 12.42 -4.61 -8.18
N LEU A 129 12.36 -4.33 -6.87
CA LEU A 129 13.28 -3.38 -6.23
C LEU A 129 14.74 -3.79 -6.36
N SER A 130 15.04 -5.09 -6.37
CA SER A 130 16.40 -5.63 -6.52
C SER A 130 17.07 -5.21 -7.83
N GLU A 131 16.31 -5.16 -8.93
CA GLU A 131 16.84 -4.76 -10.24
C GLU A 131 17.25 -3.28 -10.25
N TYR A 132 16.46 -2.43 -9.60
CA TYR A 132 16.84 -1.02 -9.45
C TYR A 132 18.00 -0.84 -8.47
N ALA A 133 18.09 -1.67 -7.43
CA ALA A 133 19.20 -1.63 -6.49
C ALA A 133 20.55 -1.95 -7.14
N ASN A 134 20.56 -2.76 -8.20
CA ASN A 134 21.76 -3.02 -9.00
C ASN A 134 22.26 -1.75 -9.75
N ALA A 135 21.35 -0.86 -10.15
CA ALA A 135 21.68 0.38 -10.84
C ALA A 135 21.93 1.56 -9.87
N ASP A 136 21.19 1.63 -8.76
CA ASP A 136 21.39 2.58 -7.68
C ASP A 136 21.43 1.86 -6.32
N PRO A 137 22.64 1.63 -5.77
CA PRO A 137 22.81 0.96 -4.48
C PRO A 137 22.07 1.62 -3.32
N LYS A 138 21.72 2.91 -3.41
CA LYS A 138 20.92 3.58 -2.37
C LYS A 138 19.53 2.97 -2.24
N LEU A 139 19.00 2.38 -3.31
CA LEU A 139 17.69 1.72 -3.30
C LEU A 139 17.68 0.41 -2.52
N SER A 140 18.85 -0.25 -2.38
CA SER A 140 19.00 -1.42 -1.49
C SER A 140 18.81 -1.06 0.00
N SER A 141 19.05 0.21 0.36
CA SER A 141 18.93 0.69 1.74
C SER A 141 17.49 1.05 2.14
N ILE A 142 16.53 0.99 1.21
CA ILE A 142 15.12 1.23 1.51
C ILE A 142 14.62 0.07 2.36
N ASN A 143 14.15 0.40 3.56
CA ASN A 143 13.55 -0.56 4.47
C ASN A 143 12.18 -1.03 3.94
N SER A 144 12.19 -2.03 3.06
CA SER A 144 10.97 -2.63 2.50
C SER A 144 10.15 -3.37 3.57
N SER A 145 10.79 -3.84 4.65
CA SER A 145 10.12 -4.47 5.81
C SER A 145 9.30 -3.50 6.68
N ALA A 146 9.33 -2.19 6.40
CA ALA A 146 8.63 -1.21 7.22
C ALA A 146 7.12 -1.48 7.31
N ALA A 147 6.52 -1.92 6.20
CA ALA A 147 5.11 -2.28 6.16
C ALA A 147 4.83 -3.53 7.01
N GLU A 148 5.64 -4.59 6.90
CA GLU A 148 5.50 -5.80 7.70
C GLU A 148 5.64 -5.52 9.21
N CYS A 149 6.66 -4.76 9.59
CA CYS A 149 6.90 -4.36 10.98
C CYS A 149 5.71 -3.55 11.51
N GLY A 150 5.24 -2.55 10.76
CA GLY A 150 4.06 -1.77 11.13
C GLY A 150 2.78 -2.59 11.22
N ASN A 151 2.57 -3.51 10.28
CA ASN A 151 1.41 -4.41 10.26
C ASN A 151 1.42 -5.38 11.43
N SER A 152 2.59 -5.85 11.88
CA SER A 152 2.71 -6.66 13.10
C SER A 152 2.17 -5.93 14.34
N ALA A 153 2.38 -4.61 14.44
CA ALA A 153 1.84 -3.80 15.51
C ALA A 153 0.32 -3.62 15.39
N LEU A 154 -0.20 -3.47 14.17
CA LEU A 154 -1.63 -3.38 13.92
C LEU A 154 -2.38 -4.67 14.29
N ARG A 155 -1.72 -5.84 14.22
CA ARG A 155 -2.32 -7.10 14.70
C ARG A 155 -2.71 -7.05 16.18
N GLN A 156 -2.03 -6.24 16.99
CA GLN A 156 -2.31 -6.09 18.42
C GLN A 156 -3.68 -5.43 18.66
N ILE A 157 -4.07 -4.49 17.79
CA ILE A 157 -5.35 -3.77 17.91
C ILE A 157 -6.48 -4.42 17.12
N ARG A 158 -6.19 -5.48 16.35
CA ARG A 158 -7.16 -6.13 15.45
C ARG A 158 -8.46 -6.48 16.16
N LYS A 159 -8.38 -7.13 17.33
CA LYS A 159 -9.59 -7.51 18.09
C LYS A 159 -10.41 -6.29 18.49
N SER A 160 -9.78 -5.29 19.11
CA SER A 160 -10.46 -4.06 19.53
C SER A 160 -11.15 -3.35 18.37
N VAL A 161 -10.48 -3.26 17.23
CA VAL A 161 -11.04 -2.65 16.01
C VAL A 161 -12.23 -3.48 15.50
N SER A 162 -12.11 -4.81 15.43
CA SER A 162 -13.16 -5.70 14.91
C SER A 162 -14.46 -5.70 15.74
N TYR A 163 -14.39 -5.43 17.04
CA TYR A 163 -15.57 -5.40 17.93
C TYR A 163 -16.12 -3.98 18.17
N THR A 164 -15.75 -3.01 17.32
CA THR A 164 -16.22 -1.63 17.45
C THR A 164 -16.90 -1.13 16.18
N LEU A 165 -17.82 -0.17 16.33
CA LEU A 165 -18.42 0.54 15.19
C LEU A 165 -17.33 1.29 14.41
N GLN A 166 -17.55 1.46 13.10
CA GLN A 166 -16.56 2.04 12.18
C GLN A 166 -15.99 3.38 12.65
N GLU A 167 -16.81 4.29 13.17
CA GLU A 167 -16.36 5.58 13.68
C GLU A 167 -15.37 5.44 14.84
N ARG A 168 -15.68 4.55 15.79
CA ARG A 168 -14.82 4.26 16.94
C ARG A 168 -13.55 3.54 16.51
N ALA A 169 -13.64 2.62 15.56
CA ALA A 169 -12.50 1.95 14.95
C ALA A 169 -11.55 2.97 14.30
N ILE A 170 -12.06 3.93 13.53
CA ILE A 170 -11.26 4.99 12.90
C ILE A 170 -10.52 5.83 13.96
N ILE A 171 -11.23 6.26 15.01
CA ILE A 171 -10.62 7.06 16.09
C ILE A 171 -9.55 6.23 16.80
N TYR A 172 -9.85 4.99 17.15
CA TYR A 172 -8.95 4.09 17.87
C TYR A 172 -7.67 3.84 17.06
N THR A 173 -7.79 3.47 15.79
CA THR A 173 -6.65 3.26 14.88
C THR A 173 -5.82 4.54 14.72
N ARG A 174 -6.46 5.70 14.59
CA ARG A 174 -5.76 6.99 14.51
C ARG A 174 -4.94 7.28 15.76
N VAL A 175 -5.50 7.08 16.95
CA VAL A 175 -4.82 7.31 18.22
C VAL A 175 -3.64 6.35 18.37
N PHE A 176 -3.85 5.06 18.09
CA PHE A 176 -2.79 4.05 18.12
C PHE A 176 -1.59 4.42 17.23
N LEU A 177 -1.85 4.78 15.97
CA LEU A 177 -0.80 5.18 15.03
C LEU A 177 -0.11 6.49 15.43
N SER A 178 -0.84 7.41 16.07
CA SER A 178 -0.25 8.65 16.59
C SER A 178 0.74 8.39 17.73
N ILE A 179 0.39 7.47 18.63
CA ILE A 179 1.28 7.01 19.72
C ILE A 179 2.50 6.30 19.13
N TRP A 180 2.30 5.40 18.16
CA TRP A 180 3.38 4.72 17.45
C TRP A 180 4.40 5.71 16.88
N ASN A 181 3.92 6.71 16.13
CA ASN A 181 4.76 7.73 15.53
C ASN A 181 5.54 8.52 16.59
N ARG A 182 4.90 8.88 17.70
CA ARG A 182 5.56 9.57 18.82
C ARG A 182 6.69 8.74 19.41
N VAL A 183 6.46 7.45 19.66
CA VAL A 183 7.48 6.53 20.20
C VAL A 183 8.65 6.38 19.23
N LYS A 184 8.39 6.21 17.93
CA LYS A 184 9.45 6.12 16.91
C LYS A 184 10.26 7.41 16.81
N ALA A 185 9.61 8.57 16.83
CA ALA A 185 10.29 9.88 16.82
C ALA A 185 11.18 10.08 18.06
N LEU A 186 10.72 9.69 19.25
CA LEU A 186 11.52 9.76 20.47
C LEU A 186 12.76 8.85 20.41
N LYS A 187 12.61 7.62 19.89
CA LYS A 187 13.74 6.70 19.70
C LYS A 187 14.77 7.25 18.70
N ALA A 188 14.32 7.82 17.58
CA ALA A 188 15.20 8.44 16.60
C ALA A 188 15.99 9.62 17.19
N ARG A 189 15.34 10.48 17.99
CA ARG A 189 16.00 11.61 18.68
C ARG A 189 17.05 11.18 19.69
N LYS A 190 16.87 10.04 20.37
CA LYS A 190 17.88 9.49 21.29
C LYS A 190 19.11 8.98 20.53
N LYS A 191 18.90 8.31 19.39
CA LYS A 191 19.98 7.74 18.57
C LYS A 191 20.85 8.80 17.86
N GLY A 192 20.31 9.99 17.59
CA GLY A 192 21.07 11.11 17.02
C GLY A 192 21.82 11.98 18.04
N ARG A 193 21.76 11.66 19.34
CA ARG A 193 22.46 12.37 20.43
C ARG A 193 23.62 11.56 21.03
N SER A 194 23.84 10.37 20.52
CA SER A 194 24.90 9.41 20.88
C SER A 194 25.84 9.26 19.70
#